data_AF-A0A4U5WXI7-F1
#
_entry.id   AF-A0A4U5WXI7-F1
#
_cell.length_a   1.000
_cell.length_b   1.000
_cell.length_c   1.000
_cell.angle_alpha   90.00
_cell.angle_beta   90.00
_cell.angle_gamma   90.00
#
_symmetry.space_group_name_H-M   'P 1'
#
loop_
_entity.id
_entity.type
_entity.pdbx_description
1 polymer ?
#
loop_
_entity_poly.entity_id
_entity_poly.type
_entity_poly.pdbx_seq_one_letter_code
_entity_poly.pdbx_strand_id
1 'polypeptide(L)'
;MRFPGSGTIIEEAILKGREQGRNEVRIRVRVEDILRVLRVRGIEVPDAVRERVSSCDDLEVLGTWLDRAVTVGSADDLFEEPSGA
;
A
#
# COMPACT_ATOMS: atom_id res chain seq x y z
N MET A 1 37.59 -8.19 -19.27
CA MET A 1 36.81 -9.38 -19.69
C MET A 1 35.35 -8.94 -19.79
N ARG A 2 34.78 -8.88 -21.00
CA ARG A 2 33.40 -8.40 -21.25
C ARG A 2 32.55 -9.65 -21.48
N PHE A 3 31.70 -10.00 -20.51
CA PHE A 3 30.84 -11.17 -20.58
C PHE A 3 29.69 -10.92 -21.57
N PRO A 4 29.35 -11.86 -22.48
CA PRO A 4 28.25 -11.68 -23.42
C PRO A 4 26.92 -11.86 -22.67
N GLY A 5 26.12 -10.79 -22.66
CA GLY A 5 24.90 -10.66 -21.85
C GLY A 5 24.62 -9.20 -21.46
N SER A 6 25.64 -8.35 -21.49
CA SER A 6 25.54 -6.90 -21.25
C SER A 6 24.50 -6.25 -22.17
N GLY A 7 23.32 -5.91 -21.63
CA GLY A 7 22.25 -5.21 -22.34
C GLY A 7 21.18 -6.09 -23.00
N THR A 8 20.87 -7.27 -22.45
CA THR A 8 19.80 -8.14 -22.98
C THR A 8 18.50 -8.01 -22.19
N ILE A 9 17.37 -8.21 -22.88
CA ILE A 9 15.98 -8.20 -22.37
C ILE A 9 15.82 -8.97 -21.04
N ILE A 10 16.66 -9.98 -20.79
CA ILE A 10 16.69 -10.78 -19.56
C ILE A 10 17.12 -9.94 -18.34
N GLU A 11 18.12 -9.06 -18.48
CA GLU A 11 18.59 -8.20 -17.40
C GLU A 11 17.53 -7.14 -17.04
N GLU A 12 16.90 -6.51 -18.04
CA GLU A 12 15.77 -5.62 -17.83
C GLU A 12 14.56 -6.34 -17.20
N ALA A 13 14.29 -7.58 -17.60
CA ALA A 13 13.22 -8.39 -17.02
C ALA A 13 13.49 -8.73 -15.54
N ILE A 14 14.74 -9.06 -15.19
CA ILE A 14 15.15 -9.31 -13.79
C ILE A 14 15.04 -8.04 -12.94
N LEU A 15 15.45 -6.88 -13.50
CA LEU A 15 15.34 -5.59 -12.82
C LEU A 15 13.87 -5.20 -12.60
N LYS A 16 13.03 -5.28 -13.63
CA LYS A 16 11.58 -5.01 -13.52
C LYS A 16 10.89 -5.96 -12.55
N GLY A 17 11.20 -7.26 -12.57
CA GLY A 17 10.62 -8.23 -11.64
C GLY A 17 11.01 -7.98 -10.18
N ARG A 18 12.25 -7.52 -9.92
CA ARG A 18 12.68 -7.12 -8.57
C ARG A 18 12.00 -5.86 -8.07
N GLU A 19 11.79 -4.89 -8.95
CA GLU A 19 11.08 -3.65 -8.62
C GLU A 19 9.59 -3.93 -8.31
N GLN A 20 8.92 -4.69 -9.17
CA GLN A 20 7.53 -5.10 -8.99
C GLN A 20 7.34 -5.86 -7.67
N GLY A 21 8.18 -6.86 -7.38
CA GLY A 21 8.10 -7.61 -6.13
C GLY A 21 8.33 -6.76 -4.88
N ARG A 22 9.16 -5.70 -4.97
CA ARG A 22 9.34 -4.74 -3.86
C ARG A 22 8.11 -3.87 -3.66
N ASN A 23 7.47 -3.42 -4.73
CA ASN A 23 6.26 -2.61 -4.63
C ASN A 23 5.09 -3.43 -4.09
N GLU A 24 4.89 -4.67 -4.54
CA GLU A 24 3.86 -5.57 -4.01
C GLU A 24 4.03 -5.81 -2.51
N VAL A 25 5.26 -6.02 -2.04
CA VAL A 25 5.55 -6.17 -0.60
C VAL A 25 5.24 -4.88 0.15
N ARG A 26 5.61 -3.71 -0.38
CA ARG A 26 5.32 -2.41 0.24
C ARG A 26 3.82 -2.16 0.35
N ILE A 27 3.07 -2.48 -0.70
CA ILE A 27 1.60 -2.33 -0.73
C ILE A 27 0.99 -3.19 0.37
N ARG A 28 1.33 -4.49 0.42
CA ARG A 28 0.80 -5.41 1.44
C ARG A 28 1.12 -4.95 2.86
N VAL A 29 2.35 -4.54 3.12
CA VAL A 29 2.75 -4.03 4.44
C VAL A 29 1.95 -2.79 4.81
N ARG A 30 1.73 -1.87 3.87
CA ARG A 30 0.97 -0.65 4.14
C ARG A 30 -0.50 -0.93 4.44
N VAL A 31 -1.12 -1.87 3.72
CA VAL A 31 -2.48 -2.37 4.00
C VAL A 31 -2.56 -2.94 5.42
N GLU A 32 -1.61 -3.81 5.79
CA GLU A 32 -1.56 -4.40 7.13
C GLU A 32 -1.38 -3.35 8.23
N ASP A 33 -0.54 -2.34 8.01
CA ASP A 33 -0.30 -1.24 8.95
C ASP A 33 -1.56 -0.41 9.19
N ILE A 34 -2.30 -0.03 8.14
CA ILE A 34 -3.57 0.71 8.25
C ILE A 34 -4.56 -0.07 9.13
N LEU A 35 -4.78 -1.35 8.81
CA LEU A 35 -5.72 -2.20 9.53
C LEU A 35 -5.28 -2.44 10.98
N ARG A 36 -3.96 -2.49 11.23
CA ARG A 36 -3.38 -2.61 12.57
C ARG A 36 -3.63 -1.35 13.39
N VAL A 37 -3.42 -0.17 12.83
CA VAL A 37 -3.65 1.11 13.51
C VAL A 37 -5.11 1.23 13.94
N LEU A 38 -6.06 0.98 13.03
CA LEU A 38 -7.49 1.03 13.36
C LEU A 38 -7.83 0.06 14.51
N ARG A 39 -7.31 -1.16 14.47
CA ARG A 39 -7.52 -2.16 15.54
C ARG A 39 -6.93 -1.73 16.88
N VAL A 40 -5.71 -1.18 16.89
CA VAL A 40 -5.06 -0.69 18.12
C VAL A 40 -5.85 0.46 18.73
N ARG A 41 -6.50 1.28 17.91
CA ARG A 41 -7.39 2.36 18.36
C ARG A 41 -8.76 1.87 18.83
N GLY A 42 -9.06 0.58 18.70
CA GLY A 42 -10.35 0.00 19.05
C GLY A 42 -11.45 0.33 18.03
N ILE A 43 -11.08 0.74 16.82
CA ILE A 43 -12.03 0.96 15.73
C ILE A 43 -12.33 -0.40 15.10
N GLU A 44 -13.61 -0.76 15.06
CA GLU A 44 -14.07 -1.93 14.35
C GLU A 44 -13.84 -1.74 12.85
N VAL A 45 -13.27 -2.74 12.20
CA VAL A 45 -12.97 -2.70 10.75
C VAL A 45 -13.88 -3.70 10.05
N PRO A 46 -14.96 -3.22 9.40
CA PRO A 46 -15.82 -4.06 8.58
C PRO A 46 -15.05 -4.73 7.43
N ASP A 47 -15.52 -5.88 6.98
CA ASP A 47 -14.90 -6.60 5.85
C ASP A 47 -14.87 -5.76 4.57
N ALA A 48 -15.88 -4.92 4.34
CA ALA A 48 -15.91 -3.98 3.22
C ALA A 48 -14.73 -2.98 3.24
N VAL A 49 -14.36 -2.48 4.42
CA VAL A 49 -13.20 -1.60 4.58
C VAL A 49 -11.91 -2.38 4.33
N ARG A 50 -11.80 -3.59 4.89
CA ARG A 50 -10.64 -4.47 4.67
C ARG A 50 -10.42 -4.78 3.20
N GLU A 51 -11.49 -5.13 2.49
CA GLU A 51 -11.45 -5.42 1.05
C GLU A 51 -11.00 -4.19 0.26
N ARG A 52 -11.59 -3.03 0.54
CA ARG A 52 -11.24 -1.77 -0.13
C ARG A 52 -9.80 -1.34 0.10
N VAL A 53 -9.28 -1.49 1.31
CA VAL A 53 -7.86 -1.20 1.60
C VAL A 53 -6.95 -2.21 0.89
N SER A 54 -7.32 -3.49 0.89
CA SER A 54 -6.53 -4.57 0.27
C SER A 54 -6.53 -4.55 -1.26
N SER A 55 -7.55 -3.95 -1.88
CA SER A 55 -7.64 -3.80 -3.34
C SER A 55 -6.89 -2.59 -3.88
N CYS A 56 -6.32 -1.74 -3.01
CA CYS A 56 -5.56 -0.56 -3.41
C CYS A 56 -4.08 -0.93 -3.61
N ASP A 57 -3.54 -0.58 -4.78
CA ASP A 57 -2.15 -0.79 -5.18
C ASP A 57 -1.34 0.53 -5.25
N ASP A 58 -1.95 1.64 -4.88
CA ASP A 58 -1.33 2.96 -4.86
C ASP A 58 -0.72 3.26 -3.47
N LEU A 59 0.61 3.31 -3.41
CA LEU A 59 1.35 3.57 -2.18
C LEU A 59 1.13 4.98 -1.61
N GLU A 60 0.81 5.98 -2.43
CA GLU A 60 0.53 7.35 -1.98
C GLU A 60 -0.84 7.43 -1.33
N VAL A 61 -1.85 6.78 -1.95
CA VAL A 61 -3.19 6.65 -1.38
C VAL A 61 -3.14 5.88 -0.05
N LEU A 62 -2.46 4.74 -0.03
CA LEU A 62 -2.27 3.96 1.20
C LEU A 62 -1.48 4.74 2.27
N GLY A 63 -0.53 5.59 1.88
CA GLY A 63 0.16 6.51 2.79
C GLY A 63 -0.80 7.50 3.45
N THR A 64 -1.66 8.13 2.65
CA THR A 64 -2.67 9.08 3.14
C THR A 64 -3.67 8.41 4.09
N TRP A 65 -4.12 7.20 3.76
CA TRP A 65 -4.98 6.42 4.64
C TRP A 65 -4.28 6.05 5.94
N LEU A 66 -3.00 5.69 5.91
CA LEU A 66 -2.26 5.40 7.13
C LEU A 66 -2.21 6.62 8.08
N ASP A 67 -1.93 7.80 7.54
CA ASP A 67 -1.90 9.03 8.33
C ASP A 67 -3.28 9.34 8.95
N ARG A 68 -4.35 9.12 8.18
CA ARG A 68 -5.73 9.27 8.66
C ARG A 68 -6.15 8.22 9.67
N ALA A 69 -5.69 6.98 9.53
CA ALA A 69 -6.02 5.89 10.45
C ALA A 69 -5.67 6.25 11.91
N VAL A 70 -4.73 7.16 12.13
CA VAL A 70 -4.34 7.67 13.45
C VAL A 70 -5.36 8.66 14.04
N THR A 71 -6.12 9.38 13.22
CA THR A 71 -6.99 10.50 13.65
C THR A 71 -8.49 10.21 13.54
N VAL A 72 -8.92 9.39 12.57
CA VAL A 72 -10.34 9.14 12.25
C VAL A 72 -11.17 8.59 13.41
N GLY A 73 -12.48 8.85 13.46
CA GLY A 73 -13.37 8.30 14.49
C GLY A 73 -13.87 6.90 14.13
N SER A 74 -14.01 6.62 12.84
CA SER A 74 -14.51 5.37 12.28
C SER A 74 -13.60 4.82 11.16
N ALA A 75 -13.83 3.58 10.75
CA ALA A 75 -13.10 2.96 9.65
C ALA A 75 -13.50 3.53 8.27
N ASP A 76 -14.73 4.03 8.13
CA ASP A 76 -15.24 4.61 6.88
C ASP A 76 -14.67 6.02 6.61
N ASP A 77 -14.43 6.80 7.67
CA ASP A 77 -13.81 8.14 7.61
C ASP A 77 -12.42 8.10 6.94
N LEU A 78 -11.77 6.93 6.90
CA LEU A 78 -10.48 6.71 6.24
C LEU A 78 -10.51 7.17 4.77
N PHE A 79 -11.65 6.96 4.12
CA PHE A 79 -11.84 7.19 2.69
C PHE A 79 -12.40 8.57 2.36
N GLU A 80 -12.76 9.37 3.36
CA GLU A 80 -13.21 10.74 3.09
C GLU A 80 -12.05 11.54 2.51
N GLU A 81 -12.29 12.26 1.41
CA GLU A 81 -11.31 13.21 0.89
C GLU A 81 -11.02 14.27 1.96
N PRO A 82 -9.81 14.84 2.01
CA PRO A 82 -9.60 15.98 2.88
C PRO A 82 -10.43 17.10 2.25
N SER A 83 -11.63 17.33 2.79
CA SER A 83 -12.40 18.53 2.50
C SER A 83 -11.60 19.71 3.03
N GLY A 84 -10.68 20.22 2.23
CA GLY A 84 -10.11 21.56 2.31
C GLY A 84 -10.38 22.19 0.94
N ALA A 85 -11.23 23.20 0.79
CA ALA A 85 -11.17 24.54 1.39
C ALA A 85 -9.88 25.27 1.05
#